data_AF-A0A2V5R0R7-F1
#
_entry.id   AF-A0A2V5R0R7-F1
#
_cell.length_a   1.000
_cell.length_b   1.000
_cell.length_c   1.000
_cell.angle_alpha   90.00
_cell.angle_beta   90.00
_cell.angle_gamma   90.00
#
_symmetry.space_group_name_H-M   'P 1'
#
loop_
_entity.id
_entity.type
_entity.pdbx_description
1 polymer ?
#
loop_
_entity_poly.entity_id
_entity_poly.type
_entity_poly.pdbx_seq_one_letter_code
_entity_poly.pdbx_strand_id
1 'polypeptide(L)'
;MPKSRGQPKSIEVQMESSNSEEREQTDSPPVPQEEEPMPEAGANVESVQSEEWWSASEPAPDSSPPVTEATDTEVILRKEPGTADVYFCGHTSLFPLSRALRAIAQERLTGLLRSFWEQEPIELLARDGEIVFVTTRDPDLYCSDTPPTLADVDPVLVDRARNQQKETGTPFFLALAREESIALDAATELMRHYGQKLFSEIWIAPRA
;
A
#
# COMPACT_ATOMS: atom_id res chain seq x y z
N MET A 1 14.33 69.33 44.60
CA MET A 1 13.40 69.37 43.43
C MET A 1 14.21 69.17 42.15
N PRO A 2 13.72 68.49 41.11
CA PRO A 2 12.77 67.37 41.07
C PRO A 2 13.20 66.19 40.14
N LYS A 3 12.66 64.99 40.44
CA LYS A 3 12.07 63.97 39.53
C LYS A 3 13.00 63.20 38.55
N SER A 4 13.00 61.87 38.41
CA SER A 4 12.05 60.81 38.80
C SER A 4 12.72 59.44 38.84
N ARG A 5 12.34 58.60 39.81
CA ARG A 5 12.58 57.15 39.87
C ARG A 5 11.56 56.43 38.99
N GLY A 6 12.02 55.54 38.11
CA GLY A 6 11.20 54.56 37.41
C GLY A 6 11.21 53.23 38.18
N GLN A 7 10.04 52.83 38.65
CA GLN A 7 9.76 51.65 39.47
C GLN A 7 9.66 50.39 38.57
N PRO A 8 10.12 49.21 39.00
CA PRO A 8 9.85 47.96 38.29
C PRO A 8 8.39 47.57 38.49
N LYS A 9 7.71 47.18 37.40
CA LYS A 9 6.36 46.62 37.45
C LYS A 9 6.43 45.19 37.97
N SER A 10 5.88 44.98 39.15
CA SER A 10 5.42 43.67 39.62
C SER A 10 4.29 43.20 38.71
N ILE A 11 4.37 41.97 38.21
CA ILE A 11 3.19 41.23 37.78
C ILE A 11 2.85 40.30 38.94
N GLU A 12 1.72 40.62 39.53
CA GLU A 12 1.07 39.98 40.65
C GLU A 12 0.52 38.63 40.21
N VAL A 13 0.86 37.61 41.00
CA VAL A 13 0.30 36.27 40.95
C VAL A 13 -1.17 36.37 41.33
N GLN A 14 -2.07 36.18 40.37
CA GLN A 14 -3.47 35.87 40.68
C GLN A 14 -3.61 34.36 40.83
N MET A 15 -3.58 33.91 42.09
CA MET A 15 -4.25 32.71 42.56
C MET A 15 -5.69 33.10 42.92
N GLU A 16 -6.66 32.65 42.13
CA GLU A 16 -8.00 32.31 42.59
C GLU A 16 -8.30 30.93 41.96
N SER A 17 -8.02 29.87 42.71
CA SER A 17 -8.99 29.18 43.57
C SER A 17 -9.99 28.39 42.73
N SER A 18 -9.60 27.12 42.54
CA SER A 18 -10.40 25.99 42.10
C SER A 18 -11.79 26.01 42.71
N ASN A 19 -12.82 26.00 41.87
CA ASN A 19 -14.18 25.75 42.30
C ASN A 19 -14.53 24.27 42.10
N SER A 20 -14.91 23.64 43.21
CA SER A 20 -15.90 22.58 43.37
C SER A 20 -15.71 21.25 42.62
N GLU A 21 -15.28 20.25 43.39
CA GLU A 21 -15.75 18.87 43.27
C GLU A 21 -17.28 18.82 43.37
N GLU A 22 -17.94 18.21 42.40
CA GLU A 22 -19.21 17.50 42.63
C GLU A 22 -19.31 16.33 41.64
N ARG A 23 -18.88 15.16 42.13
CA ARG A 23 -19.26 13.86 41.57
C ARG A 23 -20.57 13.45 42.26
N GLU A 24 -21.68 13.57 41.56
CA GLU A 24 -22.93 12.86 41.85
C GLU A 24 -23.32 12.14 40.56
N GLN A 25 -23.20 10.80 40.57
CA GLN A 25 -24.29 9.85 40.77
C GLN A 25 -25.06 9.55 39.48
N THR A 26 -24.78 8.35 38.97
CA THR A 26 -25.74 7.39 38.38
C THR A 26 -27.07 7.96 37.92
N ASP A 27 -27.25 8.04 36.61
CA ASP A 27 -28.54 7.73 36.01
C ASP A 27 -28.32 7.00 34.69
N SER A 28 -28.40 5.66 34.76
CA SER A 28 -28.41 4.78 33.60
C SER A 28 -29.85 4.68 33.09
N PRO A 29 -30.17 5.12 31.86
CA PRO A 29 -31.43 4.72 31.25
C PRO A 29 -31.35 3.25 30.79
N PRO A 30 -32.44 2.48 30.91
CA PRO A 30 -32.41 1.03 30.75
C PRO A 30 -32.25 0.63 29.28
N VAL A 31 -31.49 -0.45 29.08
CA VAL A 31 -31.43 -1.25 27.86
C VAL A 31 -32.81 -1.87 27.62
N PRO A 32 -33.42 -1.71 26.43
CA PRO A 32 -34.48 -2.61 25.98
C PRO A 32 -33.82 -3.84 25.34
N GLN A 33 -33.93 -4.98 26.01
CA GLN A 33 -33.80 -6.30 25.39
C GLN A 33 -35.17 -6.70 24.86
N GLU A 34 -35.25 -7.00 23.57
CA GLU A 34 -36.26 -7.78 22.84
C GLU A 34 -35.79 -7.74 21.36
N GLU A 35 -35.71 -8.76 20.54
CA GLU A 35 -35.93 -10.21 20.54
C GLU A 35 -35.28 -10.69 19.22
N GLU A 36 -34.60 -11.82 19.18
CA GLU A 36 -34.33 -12.51 17.91
C GLU A 36 -35.63 -13.16 17.39
N PRO A 37 -35.89 -13.13 16.08
CA PRO A 37 -36.51 -14.28 15.45
C PRO A 37 -35.68 -14.77 14.25
N MET A 38 -35.29 -16.04 14.33
CA MET A 38 -34.89 -16.86 13.17
C MET A 38 -36.09 -17.07 12.21
N PRO A 39 -35.83 -17.46 10.95
CA PRO A 39 -36.64 -17.08 9.80
C PRO A 39 -37.78 -18.06 9.49
N GLU A 40 -38.87 -17.56 8.92
CA GLU A 40 -39.81 -18.38 8.15
C GLU A 40 -39.79 -18.02 6.66
N ALA A 41 -39.66 -19.08 5.86
CA ALA A 41 -39.69 -19.08 4.41
C ALA A 41 -41.13 -18.90 3.90
N GLY A 42 -41.29 -18.07 2.87
CA GLY A 42 -42.54 -17.90 2.14
C GLY A 42 -42.30 -17.25 0.79
N ALA A 43 -42.36 -18.07 -0.25
CA ALA A 43 -42.13 -17.75 -1.65
C ALA A 43 -42.75 -16.44 -2.17
N ASN A 44 -41.94 -15.65 -2.88
CA ASN A 44 -42.40 -15.03 -4.12
C ASN A 44 -41.29 -15.13 -5.17
N VAL A 45 -41.65 -15.76 -6.29
CA VAL A 45 -40.85 -15.99 -7.48
C VAL A 45 -41.18 -14.86 -8.45
N GLU A 46 -40.21 -14.00 -8.76
CA GLU A 46 -40.19 -13.27 -10.03
C GLU A 46 -38.76 -12.82 -10.36
N SER A 47 -38.05 -13.73 -11.05
CA SER A 47 -37.20 -13.49 -12.21
C SER A 47 -36.46 -12.15 -12.31
N VAL A 48 -35.16 -12.18 -12.02
CA VAL A 48 -34.19 -11.47 -12.87
C VAL A 48 -33.06 -12.44 -13.20
N GLN A 49 -33.09 -12.88 -14.45
CA GLN A 49 -32.09 -13.65 -15.16
C GLN A 49 -30.69 -13.07 -14.96
N SER A 50 -29.73 -13.90 -14.53
CA SER A 50 -28.28 -13.79 -14.84
C SER A 50 -27.50 -14.99 -14.28
N GLU A 51 -28.00 -16.21 -14.48
CA GLU A 51 -27.28 -17.44 -14.14
C GLU A 51 -26.96 -18.20 -15.43
N GLU A 52 -26.20 -17.56 -16.32
CA GLU A 52 -25.79 -18.18 -17.59
C GLU A 52 -24.37 -17.78 -18.03
N TRP A 53 -23.50 -17.37 -17.11
CA TRP A 53 -22.13 -16.99 -17.44
C TRP A 53 -21.04 -17.98 -17.02
N TRP A 54 -21.41 -19.12 -16.44
CA TRP A 54 -20.47 -20.17 -16.02
C TRP A 54 -20.61 -21.49 -16.80
N SER A 55 -21.01 -21.43 -18.07
CA SER A 55 -20.83 -22.58 -18.96
C SER A 55 -19.35 -22.70 -19.32
N ALA A 56 -18.65 -23.61 -18.62
CA ALA A 56 -17.37 -24.13 -19.07
C ALA A 56 -17.60 -24.88 -20.40
N SER A 57 -17.07 -24.34 -21.50
CA SER A 57 -17.02 -25.08 -22.75
C SER A 57 -15.99 -26.21 -22.63
N GLU A 58 -16.45 -27.45 -22.81
CA GLU A 58 -15.61 -28.64 -23.03
C GLU A 58 -14.73 -28.46 -24.29
N PRO A 59 -13.54 -29.08 -24.35
CA PRO A 59 -12.68 -28.98 -25.52
C PRO A 59 -13.17 -29.93 -26.63
N ALA A 60 -13.49 -29.40 -27.81
CA ALA A 60 -13.63 -30.22 -29.01
C ALA A 60 -12.24 -30.42 -29.65
N PRO A 61 -11.92 -31.63 -30.14
CA PRO A 61 -10.58 -32.00 -30.58
C PRO A 61 -10.37 -31.75 -32.09
N ASP A 62 -9.09 -31.76 -32.43
CA ASP A 62 -8.51 -32.10 -33.73
C ASP A 62 -8.49 -31.02 -34.82
N SER A 63 -7.34 -30.36 -34.91
CA SER A 63 -6.82 -29.86 -36.18
C SER A 63 -5.33 -30.13 -36.19
N SER A 64 -4.97 -31.22 -36.84
CA SER A 64 -3.59 -31.61 -37.15
C SER A 64 -2.86 -30.49 -37.92
N PRO A 65 -1.59 -30.18 -37.63
CA PRO A 65 -0.81 -29.21 -38.40
C PRO A 65 -0.33 -29.81 -39.73
N PRO A 66 -0.17 -29.01 -40.80
CA PRO A 66 0.59 -29.47 -41.96
C PRO A 66 2.08 -29.50 -41.58
N VAL A 67 2.69 -30.67 -41.79
CA VAL A 67 4.15 -30.83 -41.80
C VAL A 67 4.74 -29.85 -42.79
N THR A 68 5.55 -28.91 -42.30
CA THR A 68 6.49 -28.16 -43.13
C THR A 68 7.85 -28.30 -42.47
N GLU A 69 8.68 -29.19 -43.02
CA GLU A 69 10.10 -29.20 -42.76
C GLU A 69 10.67 -27.84 -43.19
N ALA A 70 11.13 -27.06 -42.22
CA ALA A 70 12.05 -25.98 -42.46
C ALA A 70 13.08 -26.01 -41.34
N THR A 71 14.30 -26.38 -41.74
CA THR A 71 15.51 -26.34 -40.93
C THR A 71 15.79 -24.89 -40.53
N ASP A 72 15.20 -24.42 -39.44
CA ASP A 72 15.59 -23.14 -38.85
C ASP A 72 16.74 -23.38 -37.88
N THR A 73 17.90 -22.95 -38.35
CA THR A 73 19.10 -22.80 -37.56
C THR A 73 18.74 -21.85 -36.41
N GLU A 74 18.87 -22.31 -35.17
CA GLU A 74 18.74 -21.48 -33.97
C GLU A 74 19.78 -20.35 -34.05
N VAL A 75 19.39 -19.24 -34.69
CA VAL A 75 20.03 -17.96 -34.47
C VAL A 75 19.56 -17.55 -33.09
N ILE A 76 20.38 -17.88 -32.09
CA ILE A 76 20.30 -17.27 -30.76
C ILE A 76 20.43 -15.77 -30.99
N LEU A 77 19.27 -15.11 -31.13
CA LEU A 77 19.17 -13.67 -31.17
C LEU A 77 19.67 -13.18 -29.82
N ARG A 78 20.92 -12.74 -29.77
CA ARG A 78 21.46 -12.02 -28.62
C ARG A 78 20.61 -10.77 -28.43
N LYS A 79 19.66 -10.85 -27.49
CA LYS A 79 18.83 -9.73 -27.04
C LYS A 79 19.76 -8.63 -26.53
N GLU A 80 19.73 -7.48 -27.19
CA GLU A 80 20.47 -6.30 -26.76
C GLU A 80 20.03 -5.90 -25.34
N PRO A 81 20.97 -5.50 -24.45
CA PRO A 81 20.66 -5.04 -23.10
C PRO A 81 20.10 -3.61 -23.17
N GLY A 82 18.88 -3.46 -23.69
CA GLY A 82 18.28 -2.15 -23.94
C GLY A 82 16.77 -2.09 -23.77
N THR A 83 16.08 -3.22 -23.90
CA THR A 83 14.69 -3.36 -23.53
C THR A 83 14.57 -4.52 -22.56
N ALA A 84 14.30 -4.19 -21.29
CA ALA A 84 13.68 -5.17 -20.41
C ALA A 84 12.50 -5.80 -21.17
N ASP A 85 12.17 -7.06 -20.92
CA ASP A 85 10.97 -7.66 -21.51
C ASP A 85 9.75 -6.91 -20.96
N VAL A 86 9.36 -5.81 -21.61
CA VAL A 86 8.26 -4.96 -21.18
C VAL A 86 7.00 -5.70 -21.57
N TYR A 87 6.40 -6.36 -20.58
CA TYR A 87 5.19 -7.14 -20.78
C TYR A 87 3.97 -6.25 -21.11
N PHE A 88 3.83 -5.11 -20.44
CA PHE A 88 2.92 -4.03 -20.83
C PHE A 88 3.46 -2.66 -20.40
N CYS A 89 3.06 -1.62 -21.13
CA CYS A 89 3.28 -0.22 -20.78
C CYS A 89 2.17 0.65 -21.35
N GLY A 90 1.82 1.74 -20.68
CA GLY A 90 0.82 2.69 -21.18
C GLY A 90 0.36 3.68 -20.11
N HIS A 91 -0.40 4.68 -20.54
CA HIS A 91 -1.06 5.60 -19.62
C HIS A 91 -2.18 4.90 -18.86
N THR A 92 -2.30 5.15 -17.56
CA THR A 92 -3.33 4.55 -16.70
C THR A 92 -4.76 4.95 -17.08
N SER A 93 -4.92 6.03 -17.86
CA SER A 93 -6.20 6.46 -18.47
C SER A 93 -6.67 5.52 -19.59
N LEU A 94 -5.73 4.90 -20.32
CA LEU A 94 -6.00 3.99 -21.44
C LEU A 94 -5.86 2.52 -21.03
N PHE A 95 -4.96 2.24 -20.09
CA PHE A 95 -4.70 0.92 -19.55
C PHE A 95 -4.88 0.94 -18.03
N PRO A 96 -6.08 0.58 -17.53
CA PRO A 96 -6.37 0.66 -16.10
C PRO A 96 -5.37 -0.14 -15.26
N LEU A 97 -4.88 0.46 -14.17
CA LEU A 97 -3.97 -0.19 -13.24
C LEU A 97 -4.53 -1.51 -12.68
N SER A 98 -5.85 -1.60 -12.51
CA SER A 98 -6.52 -2.84 -12.11
C SER A 98 -6.34 -3.98 -13.13
N ARG A 99 -6.26 -3.65 -14.44
CA ARG A 99 -5.98 -4.63 -15.50
C ARG A 99 -4.53 -5.09 -15.47
N ALA A 100 -3.60 -4.17 -15.23
CA ALA A 100 -2.19 -4.48 -15.02
C ALA A 100 -2.00 -5.48 -13.87
N LEU A 101 -2.60 -5.20 -12.71
CA LEU A 101 -2.53 -6.07 -11.54
C LEU A 101 -3.17 -7.43 -11.78
N ARG A 102 -4.30 -7.47 -12.49
CA ARG A 102 -4.95 -8.74 -12.85
C ARG A 102 -4.08 -9.58 -13.78
N ALA A 103 -3.44 -8.96 -14.78
CA ALA A 103 -2.51 -9.66 -15.67
C ALA A 103 -1.33 -10.25 -14.88
N ILE A 104 -0.75 -9.47 -13.96
CA ILE A 104 0.32 -9.94 -13.06
C ILE A 104 -0.10 -11.22 -12.33
N ALA A 105 -1.28 -11.22 -11.71
CA ALA A 105 -1.77 -12.37 -10.96
C ALA A 105 -2.13 -13.57 -11.86
N GLN A 106 -2.87 -13.34 -12.95
CA GLN A 106 -3.38 -14.41 -13.81
C GLN A 106 -2.27 -15.12 -14.59
N GLU A 107 -1.26 -14.37 -15.03
CA GLU A 107 -0.18 -14.88 -15.86
C GLU A 107 1.08 -15.18 -15.02
N ARG A 108 0.99 -15.06 -13.69
CA ARG A 108 2.07 -15.32 -12.73
C ARG A 108 3.35 -14.54 -13.05
N LEU A 109 3.19 -13.28 -13.45
CA LEU A 109 4.30 -12.45 -13.89
C LEU A 109 5.28 -12.18 -12.73
N THR A 110 6.56 -12.14 -13.08
CA THR A 110 7.65 -11.78 -12.17
C THR A 110 8.40 -10.59 -12.76
N GLY A 111 8.51 -9.51 -12.00
CA GLY A 111 9.13 -8.29 -12.49
C GLY A 111 8.74 -7.06 -11.67
N LEU A 112 8.99 -5.89 -12.25
CA LEU A 112 8.76 -4.61 -11.61
C LEU A 112 7.76 -3.78 -12.42
N LEU A 113 6.66 -3.38 -11.77
CA LEU A 113 5.68 -2.45 -12.32
C LEU A 113 6.00 -1.04 -11.82
N ARG A 114 6.30 -0.13 -12.75
CA ARG A 114 6.52 1.29 -12.46
C ARG A 114 5.28 2.10 -12.75
N SER A 115 4.81 2.84 -11.76
CA SER A 115 3.73 3.81 -11.91
C SER A 115 4.31 5.21 -11.76
N PHE A 116 4.19 6.00 -12.83
CA PHE A 116 4.64 7.39 -12.86
C PHE A 116 3.47 8.30 -12.51
N TRP A 117 3.70 9.25 -11.61
CA TRP A 117 2.77 10.29 -11.18
C TRP A 117 3.57 11.59 -10.97
N GLU A 118 2.96 12.64 -10.40
CA GLU A 118 3.60 13.97 -10.29
C GLU A 118 4.85 14.01 -9.38
N GLN A 119 5.11 12.96 -8.60
CA GLN A 119 6.26 12.85 -7.68
C GLN A 119 7.24 11.75 -8.13
N GLU A 120 7.92 11.11 -7.18
CA GLU A 120 8.81 9.98 -7.46
C GLU A 120 8.01 8.74 -7.91
N PRO A 121 8.48 7.97 -8.92
CA PRO A 121 7.78 6.78 -9.38
C PRO A 121 7.59 5.76 -8.26
N ILE A 122 6.41 5.15 -8.26
CA ILE A 122 6.09 4.04 -7.35
C ILE A 122 6.44 2.74 -8.06
N GLU A 123 7.26 1.93 -7.42
CA GLU A 123 7.72 0.64 -7.91
C GLU A 123 7.02 -0.48 -7.14
N LEU A 124 6.38 -1.40 -7.86
CA LEU A 124 5.78 -2.62 -7.32
C LEU A 124 6.58 -3.81 -7.80
N LEU A 125 7.14 -4.58 -6.88
CA LEU A 125 7.82 -5.83 -7.19
C LEU A 125 6.83 -6.99 -7.10
N ALA A 126 6.70 -7.72 -8.21
CA ALA A 126 5.92 -8.95 -8.28
C ALA A 126 6.84 -10.16 -8.48
N ARG A 127 6.49 -11.27 -7.84
CA ARG A 127 7.10 -12.57 -8.05
C ARG A 127 6.01 -13.62 -8.12
N ASP A 128 6.00 -14.40 -9.19
CA ASP A 128 5.05 -15.49 -9.40
C ASP A 128 3.57 -15.04 -9.34
N GLY A 129 3.29 -13.81 -9.76
CA GLY A 129 1.95 -13.21 -9.69
C GLY A 129 1.57 -12.63 -8.33
N GLU A 130 2.41 -12.78 -7.31
CA GLU A 130 2.21 -12.18 -5.99
C GLU A 130 2.96 -10.85 -5.87
N ILE A 131 2.33 -9.88 -5.21
CA ILE A 131 2.97 -8.61 -4.87
C ILE A 131 3.87 -8.85 -3.66
N VAL A 132 5.18 -8.68 -3.85
CA VAL A 132 6.18 -8.85 -2.78
C VAL A 132 6.23 -7.58 -1.93
N PHE A 133 6.41 -6.43 -2.56
CA PHE A 133 6.37 -5.12 -1.91
C PHE A 133 6.08 -4.00 -2.91
N VAL A 134 5.69 -2.86 -2.35
CA VAL A 134 5.60 -1.58 -3.06
C VAL A 134 6.53 -0.58 -2.37
N THR A 135 7.21 0.23 -3.16
CA THR A 135 8.25 1.15 -2.71
C THR A 135 8.39 2.35 -3.64
N THR A 136 9.26 3.27 -3.28
CA THR A 136 9.68 4.43 -4.06
C THR A 136 11.12 4.75 -3.67
N ARG A 137 11.85 5.46 -4.54
CA ARG A 137 13.21 5.93 -4.22
C ARG A 137 13.23 7.18 -3.37
N ASP A 138 12.07 7.67 -2.93
CA ASP A 138 11.94 8.74 -1.93
C ASP A 138 11.48 8.15 -0.58
N PRO A 139 12.40 7.94 0.38
CA PRO A 139 12.06 7.39 1.69
C PRO A 139 11.11 8.28 2.51
N ASP A 140 11.10 9.59 2.26
CA ASP A 140 10.26 10.53 3.00
C ASP A 140 8.82 10.48 2.45
N LEU A 141 8.67 10.25 1.14
CA LEU A 141 7.39 9.87 0.54
C LEU A 141 6.93 8.48 1.01
N TYR A 142 7.85 7.51 1.13
CA TYR A 142 7.52 6.15 1.56
C TYR A 142 7.06 6.07 3.02
N CYS A 143 7.75 6.78 3.92
CA CYS A 143 7.52 6.79 5.36
C CYS A 143 7.82 8.19 5.90
N SER A 144 6.79 9.05 5.87
CA SER A 144 6.87 10.45 6.30
C SER A 144 6.86 10.64 7.82
N ASP A 145 6.33 9.67 8.54
CA ASP A 145 6.34 9.59 9.99
C ASP A 145 7.38 8.59 10.51
N THR A 146 7.66 8.63 11.81
CA THR A 146 8.54 7.65 12.48
C THR A 146 7.65 6.62 13.17
N PRO A 147 7.58 5.37 12.68
CA PRO A 147 6.82 4.31 13.33
C PRO A 147 7.32 4.06 14.76
N PRO A 148 6.43 3.70 15.71
CA PRO A 148 6.84 3.37 17.07
C PRO A 148 7.92 2.28 17.15
N THR A 149 7.89 1.32 16.22
CA THR A 149 8.88 0.25 16.08
C THR A 149 10.30 0.76 15.81
N LEU A 150 10.45 1.98 15.28
CA LEU A 150 11.75 2.61 15.03
C LEU A 150 12.18 3.58 16.14
N ALA A 151 11.37 3.80 17.18
CA ALA A 151 11.65 4.81 18.21
C ALA A 151 12.94 4.53 18.98
N ASP A 152 13.26 3.25 19.21
CA ASP A 152 14.45 2.81 19.95
C ASP A 152 15.64 2.45 19.03
N VAL A 153 15.47 2.56 17.71
CA VAL A 153 16.52 2.21 16.73
C VAL A 153 17.48 3.39 16.57
N ASP A 154 18.79 3.10 16.47
CA ASP A 154 19.81 4.12 16.22
C ASP A 154 19.49 4.92 14.93
N PRO A 155 19.31 6.26 15.01
CA PRO A 155 18.97 7.08 13.86
C PRO A 155 20.01 6.99 12.72
N VAL A 156 21.28 6.70 13.04
CA VAL A 156 22.33 6.52 12.01
C VAL A 156 22.07 5.29 11.14
N LEU A 157 21.53 4.22 11.72
CA LEU A 157 21.16 3.00 10.98
C LEU A 157 19.91 3.25 10.14
N VAL A 158 18.94 3.99 10.68
CA VAL A 158 17.74 4.40 9.94
C VAL A 158 18.11 5.25 8.73
N ASP A 159 18.98 6.25 8.90
CA ASP A 159 19.43 7.13 7.81
C ASP A 159 20.21 6.35 6.74
N ARG A 160 21.08 5.42 7.16
CA ARG A 160 21.78 4.52 6.21
C ARG A 160 20.79 3.68 5.41
N ALA A 161 19.83 3.05 6.08
CA ALA A 161 18.82 2.22 5.43
C ALA A 161 17.95 3.04 4.46
N ARG A 162 17.56 4.26 4.84
CA ARG A 162 16.85 5.21 3.95
C ARG A 162 17.69 5.56 2.72
N ASN A 163 18.98 5.84 2.89
CA ASN A 163 19.88 6.09 1.76
C ASN A 163 20.01 4.88 0.84
N GLN A 164 20.06 3.66 1.39
CA GLN A 164 20.06 2.44 0.59
C GLN A 164 18.76 2.28 -0.23
N GLN A 165 17.60 2.66 0.31
CA GLN A 165 16.35 2.67 -0.46
C GLN A 165 16.40 3.66 -1.64
N LYS A 166 16.98 4.85 -1.46
CA LYS A 166 17.17 5.82 -2.56
C LYS A 166 17.95 5.22 -3.73
N GLU A 167 18.99 4.45 -3.43
CA GLU A 167 19.86 3.85 -4.44
C GLU A 167 19.27 2.58 -5.07
N THR A 168 18.66 1.71 -4.26
CA THR A 168 18.28 0.36 -4.68
C THR A 168 16.80 0.17 -4.96
N GLY A 169 15.94 1.06 -4.45
CA GLY A 169 14.49 0.86 -4.42
C GLY A 169 14.05 -0.30 -3.50
N THR A 170 14.91 -0.84 -2.63
CA THR A 170 14.47 -1.83 -1.64
C THR A 170 13.94 -1.11 -0.40
N PRO A 171 12.75 -1.46 0.14
CA PRO A 171 12.21 -0.86 1.36
C PRO A 171 13.22 -0.89 2.52
N PHE A 172 13.48 0.28 3.13
CA PHE A 172 14.51 0.41 4.15
C PHE A 172 14.23 -0.45 5.40
N PHE A 173 12.97 -0.79 5.69
CA PHE A 173 12.61 -1.74 6.75
C PHE A 173 13.28 -3.11 6.58
N LEU A 174 13.42 -3.59 5.33
CA LEU A 174 14.10 -4.86 5.05
C LEU A 174 15.60 -4.76 5.28
N ALA A 175 16.21 -3.59 5.04
CA ALA A 175 17.61 -3.35 5.38
C ALA A 175 17.81 -3.34 6.90
N LEU A 176 16.92 -2.69 7.65
CA LEU A 176 16.94 -2.69 9.12
C LEU A 176 16.79 -4.10 9.71
N ALA A 177 15.94 -4.95 9.12
CA ALA A 177 15.81 -6.34 9.54
C ALA A 177 17.08 -7.17 9.23
N ARG A 178 17.74 -6.92 8.09
CA ARG A 178 19.01 -7.58 7.74
C ARG A 178 20.16 -7.19 8.67
N GLU A 179 20.13 -5.96 9.18
CA GLU A 179 21.09 -5.47 10.18
C GLU A 179 20.69 -5.85 11.63
N GLU A 180 19.62 -6.65 11.80
CA GLU A 180 19.10 -7.09 13.11
C GLU A 180 18.62 -5.93 14.01
N SER A 181 18.41 -4.73 13.44
CA SER A 181 17.94 -3.53 14.14
C SER A 181 16.45 -3.62 14.50
N ILE A 182 15.67 -4.37 13.72
CA ILE A 182 14.26 -4.71 13.99
C ILE A 182 13.99 -6.16 13.62
N ALA A 183 12.95 -6.77 14.21
CA ALA A 183 12.53 -8.11 13.82
C ALA A 183 12.02 -8.16 12.37
N LEU A 184 12.27 -9.26 11.67
CA LEU A 184 11.84 -9.46 10.28
C LEU A 184 10.32 -9.37 10.11
N ASP A 185 9.55 -9.91 11.05
CA ASP A 185 8.08 -9.84 11.02
C ASP A 185 7.60 -8.39 11.10
N ALA A 186 8.18 -7.60 12.02
CA ALA A 186 7.88 -6.18 12.16
C ALA A 186 8.27 -5.38 10.91
N ALA A 187 9.43 -5.67 10.31
CA ALA A 187 9.84 -5.07 9.05
C ALA A 187 8.89 -5.39 7.91
N THR A 188 8.41 -6.64 7.84
CA THR A 188 7.46 -7.09 6.81
C THR A 188 6.09 -6.44 6.98
N GLU A 189 5.62 -6.29 8.21
CA GLU A 189 4.38 -5.59 8.53
C GLU A 189 4.44 -4.11 8.15
N LEU A 190 5.51 -3.41 8.55
CA LEU A 190 5.74 -2.01 8.18
C LEU A 190 5.85 -1.85 6.65
N MET A 191 6.61 -2.72 5.99
CA MET A 191 6.75 -2.72 4.54
C MET A 191 5.41 -2.87 3.83
N ARG A 192 4.54 -3.78 4.30
CA ARG A 192 3.19 -3.98 3.75
C ARG A 192 2.31 -2.76 4.00
N HIS A 193 2.30 -2.24 5.23
CA HIS A 193 1.48 -1.08 5.61
C HIS A 193 1.84 0.16 4.80
N TYR A 194 3.11 0.56 4.80
CA TYR A 194 3.58 1.74 4.07
C TYR A 194 3.55 1.54 2.55
N GLY A 195 3.80 0.32 2.08
CA GLY A 195 3.64 -0.02 0.67
C GLY A 195 2.19 0.14 0.19
N GLN A 196 1.20 -0.33 0.96
CA GLN A 196 -0.22 -0.17 0.65
C GLN A 196 -0.65 1.30 0.68
N LYS A 197 -0.23 2.04 1.71
CA LYS A 197 -0.49 3.49 1.83
C LYS A 197 0.05 4.23 0.60
N LEU A 198 1.32 4.02 0.26
CA LEU A 198 1.95 4.61 -0.91
C LEU A 198 1.21 4.24 -2.20
N PHE A 199 0.87 2.96 -2.37
CA PHE A 199 0.21 2.50 -3.59
C PHE A 199 -1.18 3.11 -3.75
N SER A 200 -1.91 3.34 -2.65
CA SER A 200 -3.25 3.93 -2.67
C SER A 200 -3.27 5.35 -3.25
N GLU A 201 -2.18 6.10 -3.11
CA GLU A 201 -2.04 7.45 -3.69
C GLU A 201 -2.22 7.45 -5.21
N ILE A 202 -1.86 6.35 -5.89
CA ILE A 202 -2.02 6.22 -7.35
C ILE A 202 -3.50 6.20 -7.76
N TRP A 203 -4.39 5.70 -6.91
CA TRP A 203 -5.82 5.61 -7.22
C TRP A 203 -6.55 6.93 -7.04
N ILE A 204 -6.08 7.76 -6.10
CA ILE A 204 -6.67 9.07 -5.80
C ILE A 204 -6.03 10.20 -6.60
N ALA A 205 -4.87 9.96 -7.21
CA ALA A 205 -4.19 10.93 -8.05
C ALA A 205 -5.09 11.39 -9.23
N PRO A 206 -5.12 12.69 -9.54
CA PRO A 206 -5.80 13.19 -10.73
C PRO A 206 -5.30 12.50 -11.99
N ARG A 207 -6.21 12.07 -12.85
CA ARG A 207 -5.86 11.52 -14.16
C ARG A 207 -5.59 12.69 -15.09
N ALA A 208 -4.31 12.96 -15.37
CA ALA A 208 -3.89 13.92 -16.38
C ALA A 208 -4.18 13.43 -17.81
#